data_AF-A0A410UKJ4-F1
#
_entry.id   AF-A0A410UKJ4-F1
#
_cell.length_a   1.000
_cell.length_b   1.000
_cell.length_c   1.000
_cell.angle_alpha   90.00
_cell.angle_beta   90.00
_cell.angle_gamma   90.00
#
_symmetry.space_group_name_H-M   'P 1'
#
loop_
_entity.id
_entity.type
_entity.pdbx_description
1 polymer ?
#
loop_
_entity_poly.entity_id
_entity_poly.type
_entity_poly.pdbx_seq_one_letter_code
_entity_poly.pdbx_strand_id
1 'polypeptide(L)'
;MSLDSATRERIENLLKDHRVVLFMKGTRQQPMCGFSAAVTNTLNELLPDYHTVNVLEDPDIREGIKLFGNWPTLPQLYVDGELIGGADIIRQMYGSGELHQLFGATPPDRTPPEITMTDKAAEAIRQGTANAQGMALHLEIGPDYSAGFQLAPGSEHDIVIVANGIEVHFDPASAQRAKGIVIDWVSTLQGEGLSLKFPSAVELKSMSVQELKQRLTKGDITLIDVRPAQGRMMAAPLPQARVLEEEGYATLAALPKETTLAFICHHGISSRSTAERFITHGFTNVYSVDGGMDAWAAEIDSSVPRY
;
A
#
# COMPACT_ATOMS: atom_id res chain seq x y z
N MET A 1 -15.18 -20.08 -36.56
CA MET A 1 -15.58 -21.47 -36.22
C MET A 1 -16.71 -21.36 -35.21
N SER A 2 -17.74 -22.21 -35.28
CA SER A 2 -18.79 -22.28 -34.25
C SER A 2 -18.29 -23.05 -33.03
N LEU A 3 -18.79 -22.70 -31.84
CA LEU A 3 -18.51 -23.42 -30.60
C LEU A 3 -19.16 -24.81 -30.65
N ASP A 4 -18.37 -25.87 -30.44
CA ASP A 4 -18.91 -27.23 -30.40
C ASP A 4 -19.79 -27.43 -29.15
N SER A 5 -20.78 -28.31 -29.26
CA SER A 5 -21.79 -28.50 -28.21
C SER A 5 -21.22 -29.13 -26.93
N ALA A 6 -20.20 -29.98 -27.03
CA ALA A 6 -19.63 -30.65 -25.85
C ALA A 6 -18.80 -29.67 -25.02
N THR A 7 -17.99 -28.83 -25.67
CA THR A 7 -17.22 -27.77 -25.00
C THR A 7 -18.14 -26.71 -24.41
N ARG A 8 -19.22 -26.34 -25.10
CA ARG A 8 -20.25 -25.45 -24.55
C ARG A 8 -20.82 -25.99 -23.23
N GLU A 9 -21.25 -27.25 -23.22
CA GLU A 9 -21.81 -27.88 -22.02
C GLU A 9 -20.78 -27.96 -20.88
N ARG A 10 -19.50 -28.23 -21.19
CA ARG A 10 -18.41 -28.20 -20.20
C ARG A 10 -18.24 -26.81 -19.57
N ILE A 11 -18.25 -25.75 -20.38
CA ILE A 11 -18.15 -24.36 -19.90
C ILE A 11 -19.36 -24.02 -19.03
N GLU A 12 -20.57 -24.32 -19.49
CA GLU A 12 -21.82 -24.05 -18.77
C GLU A 12 -21.85 -24.76 -17.40
N ASN A 13 -21.39 -26.02 -17.34
CA ASN A 13 -21.29 -26.76 -16.08
C ASN A 13 -20.28 -26.12 -15.12
N LEU A 14 -19.08 -25.75 -15.60
CA LEU A 14 -18.08 -25.06 -14.77
C LEU A 14 -18.62 -23.75 -14.17
N LEU A 15 -19.35 -22.97 -14.97
CA LEU A 15 -19.96 -21.70 -14.55
C LEU A 15 -21.15 -21.88 -13.60
N LYS A 16 -21.82 -23.03 -13.66
CA LYS A 16 -22.94 -23.36 -12.78
C LYS A 16 -22.46 -23.92 -11.43
N ASP A 17 -21.39 -24.72 -11.45
CA ASP A 17 -20.84 -25.38 -10.26
C ASP A 17 -20.04 -24.42 -9.37
N HIS A 18 -19.57 -23.32 -9.94
CA HIS A 18 -18.73 -22.34 -9.24
C HIS A 18 -19.23 -20.91 -9.46
N ARG A 19 -19.46 -20.20 -8.35
CA ARG A 19 -19.88 -18.79 -8.38
C ARG A 19 -18.86 -17.89 -9.07
N VAL A 20 -17.57 -18.06 -8.80
CA VAL A 20 -16.50 -17.23 -9.38
C VAL A 20 -15.53 -18.13 -10.14
N VAL A 21 -15.41 -17.89 -11.45
CA VAL A 21 -14.58 -18.69 -12.36
C VAL A 21 -13.65 -17.78 -13.16
N LEU A 22 -12.34 -18.02 -13.06
CA LEU A 22 -11.34 -17.33 -13.86
C LEU A 22 -10.73 -18.28 -14.90
N PHE A 23 -10.99 -18.02 -16.17
CA PHE A 23 -10.29 -18.67 -17.27
C PHE A 23 -8.98 -17.93 -17.52
N MET A 24 -7.84 -18.59 -17.30
CA MET A 24 -6.53 -17.95 -17.30
C MET A 24 -5.44 -18.82 -17.93
N LYS A 25 -4.30 -18.20 -18.24
CA LYS A 25 -3.10 -18.91 -18.70
C LYS A 25 -2.24 -19.28 -17.49
N GLY A 26 -2.08 -20.57 -17.23
CA GLY A 26 -1.45 -21.10 -16.03
C GLY A 26 -2.47 -21.30 -14.90
N THR A 27 -1.98 -21.38 -13.67
CA THR A 27 -2.80 -21.63 -12.48
C THR A 27 -2.76 -20.43 -11.52
N ARG A 28 -3.64 -20.42 -10.52
CA ARG A 28 -3.65 -19.40 -9.45
C ARG A 28 -2.28 -19.24 -8.78
N GLN A 29 -1.57 -20.33 -8.57
CA GLN A 29 -0.25 -20.36 -7.92
C GLN A 29 0.90 -20.07 -8.91
N GLN A 30 0.71 -20.41 -10.19
CA GLN A 30 1.71 -20.28 -11.25
C GLN A 30 1.09 -19.67 -12.50
N PRO A 31 0.80 -18.36 -12.51
CA PRO A 31 0.29 -17.68 -13.69
C PRO A 31 1.37 -17.61 -14.78
N MET A 32 1.01 -17.97 -16.01
CA MET A 32 1.93 -18.06 -17.16
C MET A 32 1.83 -16.85 -18.10
N CYS A 33 1.12 -15.79 -17.67
CA CYS A 33 0.92 -14.56 -18.43
C CYS A 33 0.70 -13.39 -17.48
N GLY A 34 1.32 -12.22 -17.76
CA GLY A 34 1.21 -11.03 -16.90
C GLY A 34 -0.22 -10.56 -16.66
N PHE A 35 -1.10 -10.63 -17.67
CA PHE A 35 -2.52 -10.29 -17.51
C PHE A 35 -3.25 -11.27 -16.59
N SER A 36 -2.94 -12.57 -16.69
CA SER A 36 -3.48 -13.59 -15.79
C SER A 36 -2.97 -13.41 -14.37
N ALA A 37 -1.70 -13.05 -14.18
CA ALA A 37 -1.14 -12.71 -12.88
C ALA A 37 -1.84 -11.49 -12.25
N ALA A 38 -2.07 -10.43 -13.04
CA ALA A 38 -2.72 -9.21 -12.56
C ALA A 38 -4.14 -9.48 -12.02
N VAL A 39 -4.97 -10.23 -12.77
CA VAL A 39 -6.32 -10.59 -12.31
C VAL A 39 -6.27 -11.50 -11.09
N THR A 40 -5.36 -12.46 -11.05
CA THR A 40 -5.19 -13.36 -9.91
C THR A 40 -4.82 -12.60 -8.64
N ASN A 41 -3.86 -11.68 -8.71
CA ASN A 41 -3.47 -10.86 -7.56
C ASN A 41 -4.66 -10.06 -7.02
N THR A 42 -5.41 -9.43 -7.93
CA THR A 42 -6.61 -8.65 -7.60
C THR A 42 -7.65 -9.51 -6.87
N LEU A 43 -7.97 -10.69 -7.41
CA LEU A 43 -8.97 -11.58 -6.81
C LEU A 43 -8.50 -12.20 -5.49
N ASN A 44 -7.21 -12.47 -5.32
CA ASN A 44 -6.64 -12.98 -4.07
C ASN A 44 -6.78 -12.00 -2.90
N GLU A 45 -6.79 -10.70 -3.17
CA GLU A 45 -7.01 -9.67 -2.14
C GLU A 45 -8.48 -9.59 -1.72
N LEU A 46 -9.41 -9.87 -2.64
CA LEU A 46 -10.85 -9.72 -2.40
C LEU A 46 -11.54 -10.99 -1.94
N LEU A 47 -11.03 -12.16 -2.34
CA LEU A 47 -11.70 -13.43 -2.15
C LEU A 47 -10.76 -14.45 -1.50
N PRO A 48 -11.23 -15.19 -0.48
CA PRO A 48 -10.46 -16.29 0.07
C PRO A 48 -10.28 -17.42 -0.95
N ASP A 49 -11.31 -17.69 -1.76
CA ASP A 49 -11.29 -18.74 -2.77
C ASP A 49 -12.15 -18.44 -4.01
N TYR A 50 -11.75 -19.01 -5.14
CA TYR A 50 -12.44 -18.97 -6.44
C TYR A 50 -11.87 -20.04 -7.39
N HIS A 51 -12.68 -20.48 -8.36
CA HIS A 51 -12.26 -21.52 -9.29
C HIS A 51 -11.41 -20.93 -10.44
N THR A 52 -10.34 -21.63 -10.84
CA THR A 52 -9.52 -21.25 -11.99
C THR A 52 -9.41 -22.37 -13.00
N VAL A 53 -9.53 -22.03 -14.28
CA VAL A 53 -9.38 -22.98 -15.39
C VAL A 53 -8.13 -22.61 -16.19
N ASN A 54 -7.15 -23.52 -16.23
CA ASN A 54 -5.92 -23.34 -17.01
C ASN A 54 -6.19 -23.65 -18.49
N VAL A 55 -6.41 -22.63 -19.29
CA VAL A 55 -6.69 -22.76 -20.73
C VAL A 55 -5.47 -23.18 -21.56
N LEU A 56 -4.28 -23.27 -20.97
CA LEU A 56 -3.11 -23.79 -21.69
C LEU A 56 -3.11 -25.31 -21.78
N GLU A 57 -3.79 -25.99 -20.87
CA GLU A 57 -3.90 -27.45 -20.82
C GLU A 57 -5.08 -27.98 -21.64
N ASP A 58 -6.05 -27.12 -21.97
CA ASP A 58 -7.25 -27.47 -22.72
C ASP A 58 -7.47 -26.50 -23.90
N PRO A 59 -7.03 -26.88 -25.12
CA PRO A 59 -7.19 -26.08 -26.33
C PRO A 59 -8.65 -25.83 -26.72
N ASP A 60 -9.55 -26.77 -26.44
CA ASP A 60 -10.96 -26.66 -26.78
C ASP A 60 -11.63 -25.60 -25.89
N ILE A 61 -11.38 -25.65 -24.58
CA ILE A 61 -11.83 -24.59 -23.66
C ILE A 61 -11.20 -23.24 -24.01
N ARG A 62 -9.92 -23.20 -24.40
CA ARG A 62 -9.21 -21.97 -24.73
C ARG A 62 -9.85 -21.18 -25.86
N GLU A 63 -10.21 -21.86 -26.95
CA GLU A 63 -10.90 -21.21 -28.07
C GLU A 63 -12.39 -21.11 -27.81
N GLY A 64 -12.96 -22.10 -27.12
CA GLY A 64 -14.37 -22.18 -26.82
C GLY A 64 -14.87 -21.05 -25.92
N ILE A 65 -14.12 -20.69 -24.87
CA ILE A 65 -14.53 -19.62 -23.94
C ILE A 65 -14.58 -18.25 -24.61
N LYS A 66 -13.72 -18.01 -25.61
CA LYS A 66 -13.74 -16.77 -26.39
C LYS A 66 -15.02 -16.64 -27.22
N LEU A 67 -15.45 -17.75 -27.82
CA LEU A 67 -16.69 -17.81 -28.58
C LEU A 67 -17.92 -17.75 -27.65
N PHE A 68 -17.85 -18.42 -26.50
CA PHE A 68 -18.93 -18.46 -25.51
C PHE A 68 -19.24 -17.07 -24.95
N GLY A 69 -18.23 -16.36 -24.46
CA GLY A 69 -18.38 -15.01 -23.91
C GLY A 69 -18.44 -13.89 -24.96
N ASN A 70 -18.36 -14.22 -26.25
CA ASN A 70 -18.16 -13.27 -27.33
C ASN A 70 -17.01 -12.27 -27.03
N TRP A 71 -15.91 -12.79 -26.49
CA TRP A 71 -14.79 -12.01 -25.97
C TRP A 71 -13.45 -12.59 -26.45
N PRO A 72 -12.62 -11.84 -27.19
CA PRO A 72 -11.50 -12.42 -27.94
C PRO A 72 -10.26 -12.74 -27.09
N THR A 73 -10.12 -12.15 -25.89
CA THR A 73 -8.89 -12.21 -25.09
C THR A 73 -9.02 -13.03 -23.81
N LEU A 74 -7.87 -13.33 -23.20
CA LEU A 74 -7.74 -14.02 -21.92
C LEU A 74 -6.77 -13.21 -21.04
N PRO A 75 -6.94 -13.19 -19.71
CA PRO A 75 -7.92 -13.96 -18.92
C PRO A 75 -9.36 -13.45 -19.05
N GLN A 76 -10.35 -14.26 -18.65
CA GLN A 76 -11.76 -13.88 -18.54
C GLN A 76 -12.31 -14.28 -17.16
N LEU A 77 -12.90 -13.33 -16.45
CA LEU A 77 -13.57 -13.55 -15.18
C LEU A 77 -15.09 -13.68 -15.39
N TYR A 78 -15.67 -14.73 -14.84
CA TYR A 78 -17.11 -14.93 -14.75
C TYR A 78 -17.55 -14.95 -13.29
N VAL A 79 -18.68 -14.31 -13.01
CA VAL A 79 -19.32 -14.33 -11.68
C VAL A 79 -20.80 -14.63 -11.86
N ASP A 80 -21.30 -15.61 -11.12
CA ASP A 80 -22.69 -16.10 -11.19
C ASP A 80 -23.13 -16.46 -12.63
N GLY A 81 -22.18 -17.00 -13.41
CA GLY A 81 -22.36 -17.40 -14.81
C GLY A 81 -22.25 -16.28 -15.85
N GLU A 82 -22.12 -15.03 -15.43
CA GLU A 82 -22.02 -13.87 -16.33
C GLU A 82 -20.57 -13.42 -16.52
N LEU A 83 -20.22 -13.02 -17.75
CA LEU A 83 -18.89 -12.47 -18.06
C LEU A 83 -18.75 -11.08 -17.44
N ILE A 84 -17.81 -10.94 -16.49
CA ILE A 84 -17.44 -9.65 -15.91
C ILE A 84 -16.45 -8.92 -16.80
N GLY A 85 -15.46 -9.63 -17.35
CA GLY A 85 -14.53 -9.05 -18.33
C GLY A 85 -13.12 -9.63 -18.29
N GLY A 86 -12.24 -8.99 -19.07
CA GLY A 86 -10.80 -9.27 -19.10
C GLY A 86 -9.99 -8.43 -18.12
N ALA A 87 -8.65 -8.57 -18.16
CA ALA A 87 -7.76 -7.97 -17.17
C ALA A 87 -7.90 -6.45 -16.99
N ASP A 88 -8.09 -5.69 -18.07
CA ASP A 88 -8.21 -4.23 -18.01
C ASP A 88 -9.50 -3.79 -17.32
N ILE A 89 -10.62 -4.45 -17.63
CA ILE A 89 -11.92 -4.19 -16.97
C ILE A 89 -11.83 -4.54 -15.49
N ILE A 90 -11.24 -5.69 -15.15
CA ILE A 90 -11.09 -6.08 -13.74
C ILE A 90 -10.25 -5.08 -12.95
N ARG A 91 -9.15 -4.58 -13.55
CA ARG A 91 -8.34 -3.52 -12.93
C ARG A 91 -9.15 -2.25 -12.72
N GLN A 92 -9.95 -1.85 -13.71
CA GLN A 92 -10.82 -0.67 -13.65
C GLN A 92 -11.85 -0.80 -12.52
N MET A 93 -12.60 -1.90 -12.50
CA MET A 93 -13.62 -2.18 -11.48
C MET A 93 -13.02 -2.27 -10.08
N TYR A 94 -11.79 -2.78 -9.95
CA TYR A 94 -11.09 -2.79 -8.67
C TYR A 94 -10.81 -1.37 -8.17
N GLY A 95 -10.26 -0.50 -9.02
CA GLY A 95 -9.95 0.89 -8.68
C GLY A 95 -11.19 1.74 -8.39
N SER A 96 -12.29 1.53 -9.12
CA SER A 96 -13.56 2.24 -8.89
C SER A 96 -14.28 1.79 -7.62
N GLY A 97 -14.00 0.58 -7.14
CA GLY A 97 -14.69 -0.05 -6.02
C GLY A 97 -15.87 -0.94 -6.45
N GLU A 98 -16.25 -0.97 -7.72
CA GLU A 98 -17.31 -1.84 -8.24
C GLU A 98 -17.03 -3.32 -8.00
N LEU A 99 -15.77 -3.75 -8.17
CA LEU A 99 -15.38 -5.14 -7.93
C LEU A 99 -15.47 -5.50 -6.44
N HIS A 100 -15.20 -4.54 -5.55
CA HIS A 100 -15.35 -4.73 -4.11
C HIS A 100 -16.82 -4.90 -3.76
N GLN A 101 -17.71 -4.06 -4.32
CA GLN A 101 -19.15 -4.19 -4.14
C GLN A 101 -19.69 -5.53 -4.64
N LEU A 102 -19.24 -5.97 -5.82
CA LEU A 102 -19.63 -7.27 -6.40
C LEU A 102 -19.34 -8.45 -5.45
N PHE A 103 -18.24 -8.38 -4.71
CA PHE A 103 -17.83 -9.42 -3.77
C PHE A 103 -18.20 -9.14 -2.31
N GLY A 104 -18.85 -8.01 -2.02
CA GLY A 104 -19.17 -7.60 -0.64
C GLY A 104 -17.92 -7.25 0.19
N ALA A 105 -16.81 -6.91 -0.47
CA ALA A 105 -15.60 -6.42 0.16
C ALA A 105 -15.70 -4.91 0.47
N THR A 106 -14.84 -4.42 1.36
CA THR A 106 -14.79 -2.97 1.67
C THR A 106 -14.19 -2.23 0.48
N PRO A 107 -14.93 -1.31 -0.17
CA PRO A 107 -14.38 -0.55 -1.29
C PRO A 107 -13.27 0.40 -0.83
N PRO A 108 -12.34 0.78 -1.73
CA PRO A 108 -11.30 1.73 -1.41
C PRO A 108 -11.90 3.09 -1.02
N ASP A 109 -11.28 3.78 -0.05
CA ASP A 109 -11.67 5.15 0.28
C ASP A 109 -11.31 6.07 -0.89
N ARG A 110 -12.34 6.57 -1.58
CA ARG A 110 -12.23 7.48 -2.72
C ARG A 110 -12.51 8.95 -2.34
N THR A 111 -12.51 9.26 -1.04
CA THR A 111 -12.72 10.63 -0.55
C THR A 111 -11.62 11.54 -1.09
N PRO A 112 -11.96 12.64 -1.78
CA PRO A 112 -10.99 13.61 -2.26
C PRO A 112 -10.13 14.17 -1.10
N PRO A 113 -8.79 14.22 -1.25
CA PRO A 113 -7.93 14.76 -0.21
C PRO A 113 -8.07 16.29 -0.13
N GLU A 114 -8.02 16.83 1.08
CA GLU A 114 -7.76 18.25 1.26
C GLU A 114 -6.27 18.50 1.03
N ILE A 115 -5.90 19.35 0.07
CA ILE A 115 -4.51 19.75 -0.16
C ILE A 115 -4.40 21.27 -0.26
N THR A 116 -3.21 21.80 0.00
CA THR A 116 -2.88 23.21 -0.23
C THR A 116 -1.84 23.31 -1.33
N MET A 117 -2.03 24.21 -2.30
CA MET A 117 -1.03 24.51 -3.33
C MET A 117 -0.66 25.98 -3.26
N THR A 118 0.64 26.29 -3.11
CA THR A 118 1.12 27.67 -3.09
C THR A 118 1.00 28.32 -4.47
N ASP A 119 0.88 29.64 -4.51
CA ASP A 119 0.83 30.39 -5.78
C ASP A 119 2.05 30.13 -6.66
N LYS A 120 3.21 29.98 -6.03
CA LYS A 120 4.48 29.68 -6.71
C LYS A 120 4.45 28.30 -7.36
N ALA A 121 3.93 27.28 -6.67
CA ALA A 121 3.75 25.96 -7.24
C ALA A 121 2.74 25.96 -8.40
N ALA A 122 1.59 26.61 -8.21
CA ALA A 122 0.57 26.68 -9.24
C ALA A 122 1.09 27.37 -10.51
N GLU A 123 1.86 28.44 -10.37
CA GLU A 123 2.46 29.15 -11.50
C GLU A 123 3.50 28.30 -12.23
N ALA A 124 4.40 27.64 -11.49
CA ALA A 124 5.40 26.77 -12.09
C ALA A 124 4.76 25.58 -12.84
N ILE A 125 3.68 25.00 -12.29
CA ILE A 125 2.91 23.96 -12.96
C ILE A 125 2.29 24.49 -14.25
N ARG A 126 1.60 25.64 -14.22
CA ARG A 126 1.00 26.24 -15.43
C ARG A 126 2.02 26.46 -16.53
N GLN A 127 3.20 26.94 -16.18
CA GLN A 127 4.28 27.16 -17.14
C GLN A 127 4.79 25.83 -17.70
N GLY A 128 4.95 24.81 -16.85
CA GLY A 128 5.38 23.47 -17.26
C GLY A 128 4.35 22.70 -18.10
N THR A 129 3.06 22.95 -17.89
CA THR A 129 1.96 22.26 -18.60
C THR A 129 1.36 23.05 -19.75
N ALA A 130 1.84 24.25 -20.05
CA ALA A 130 1.26 25.14 -21.07
C ALA A 130 1.11 24.49 -22.47
N ASN A 131 1.97 23.54 -22.81
CA ASN A 131 1.96 22.83 -24.10
C ASN A 131 1.37 21.41 -24.01
N ALA A 132 0.89 20.97 -22.84
CA ALA A 132 0.43 19.61 -22.58
C ALA A 132 -1.09 19.49 -22.79
N GLN A 133 -1.55 19.65 -24.04
CA GLN A 133 -2.97 19.55 -24.38
C GLN A 133 -3.50 18.13 -24.12
N GLY A 134 -4.62 18.01 -23.40
CA GLY A 134 -5.27 16.72 -23.10
C GLY A 134 -4.57 15.88 -22.03
N MET A 135 -3.58 16.42 -21.33
CA MET A 135 -2.87 15.77 -20.24
C MET A 135 -3.29 16.38 -18.91
N ALA A 136 -3.50 15.53 -17.91
CA ALA A 136 -3.78 15.89 -16.53
C ALA A 136 -2.51 15.76 -15.68
N LEU A 137 -2.43 16.54 -14.60
CA LEU A 137 -1.38 16.40 -13.59
C LEU A 137 -1.76 15.29 -12.61
N HIS A 138 -1.03 14.18 -12.66
CA HIS A 138 -1.14 13.08 -11.72
C HIS A 138 -0.12 13.23 -10.61
N LEU A 139 -0.56 13.02 -9.37
CA LEU A 139 0.29 12.95 -8.19
C LEU A 139 0.22 11.55 -7.60
N GLU A 140 1.31 10.80 -7.75
CA GLU A 140 1.48 9.48 -7.15
C GLU A 140 2.24 9.61 -5.83
N ILE A 141 1.74 8.97 -4.77
CA ILE A 141 2.39 8.92 -3.46
C ILE A 141 2.55 7.46 -3.03
N GLY A 142 3.79 7.00 -3.00
CA GLY A 142 4.17 5.65 -2.62
C GLY A 142 3.94 5.35 -1.12
N PRO A 143 4.01 4.08 -0.71
CA PRO A 143 3.85 3.67 0.69
C PRO A 143 4.89 4.26 1.64
N ASP A 144 6.06 4.66 1.11
CA ASP A 144 7.16 5.32 1.82
C ASP A 144 7.07 6.85 1.77
N TYR A 145 5.94 7.40 1.29
CA TYR A 145 5.73 8.83 1.03
C TYR A 145 6.71 9.43 0.01
N SER A 146 7.41 8.59 -0.77
CA SER A 146 7.99 9.07 -2.01
C SER A 146 6.87 9.55 -2.92
N ALA A 147 7.07 10.67 -3.59
CA ALA A 147 6.03 11.26 -4.40
C ALA A 147 6.57 11.74 -5.73
N GLY A 148 5.76 11.55 -6.77
CA GLY A 148 6.09 11.87 -8.15
C GLY A 148 4.94 12.61 -8.82
N PHE A 149 5.29 13.60 -9.62
CA PHE A 149 4.37 14.26 -10.52
C PHE A 149 4.55 13.70 -11.92
N GLN A 150 3.44 13.33 -12.55
CA GLN A 150 3.43 12.85 -13.93
C GLN A 150 2.34 13.56 -14.72
N LEU A 151 2.62 13.82 -15.99
CA LEU A 151 1.58 14.20 -16.94
C LEU A 151 1.10 12.94 -17.66
N ALA A 152 -0.18 12.63 -17.52
CA ALA A 152 -0.84 11.52 -18.19
C ALA A 152 -2.29 11.90 -18.55
N PRO A 153 -2.94 11.25 -19.52
CA PRO A 153 -4.36 11.46 -19.76
C PRO A 153 -5.18 11.24 -18.47
N GLY A 154 -6.23 12.04 -18.29
CA GLY A 154 -7.18 11.82 -17.19
C GLY A 154 -7.96 10.52 -17.38
N SER A 155 -8.27 9.85 -16.29
CA SER A 155 -9.13 8.67 -16.23
C SER A 155 -10.41 8.99 -15.46
N GLU A 156 -11.53 8.38 -15.87
CA GLU A 156 -12.81 8.49 -15.14
C GLU A 156 -12.72 7.95 -13.70
N HIS A 157 -11.69 7.14 -13.42
CA HIS A 157 -11.47 6.50 -12.12
C HIS A 157 -10.53 7.29 -11.22
N ASP A 158 -10.00 8.41 -11.69
CA ASP A 158 -9.17 9.28 -10.88
C ASP A 158 -10.01 10.01 -9.85
N ILE A 159 -9.41 10.26 -8.69
CA ILE A 159 -9.94 11.21 -7.74
C ILE A 159 -9.35 12.56 -8.14
N VAL A 160 -10.23 13.47 -8.57
CA VAL A 160 -9.84 14.78 -9.08
C VAL A 160 -10.17 15.84 -8.05
N ILE A 161 -9.21 16.71 -7.79
CA ILE A 161 -9.41 17.92 -7.00
C ILE A 161 -8.86 19.14 -7.73
N VAL A 162 -9.35 20.32 -7.36
CA VAL A 162 -8.80 21.59 -7.83
C VAL A 162 -8.08 22.26 -6.67
N ALA A 163 -6.77 22.46 -6.81
CA ALA A 163 -5.96 23.19 -5.84
C ALA A 163 -5.28 24.38 -6.52
N ASN A 164 -5.59 25.58 -6.06
CA ASN A 164 -5.10 26.84 -6.64
C ASN A 164 -5.30 26.95 -8.17
N GLY A 165 -6.49 26.53 -8.63
CA GLY A 165 -6.87 26.54 -10.04
C GLY A 165 -6.23 25.46 -10.91
N ILE A 166 -5.52 24.50 -10.32
CA ILE A 166 -4.90 23.36 -11.01
C ILE A 166 -5.68 22.09 -10.66
N GLU A 167 -6.10 21.35 -11.69
CA GLU A 167 -6.64 20.00 -11.53
C GLU A 167 -5.52 19.02 -11.23
N VAL A 168 -5.66 18.27 -10.14
CA VAL A 168 -4.71 17.24 -9.72
C VAL A 168 -5.45 15.91 -9.58
N HIS A 169 -4.90 14.88 -10.22
CA HIS A 169 -5.45 13.54 -10.31
C HIS A 169 -4.70 12.59 -9.38
N PHE A 170 -5.45 11.71 -8.73
CA PHE A 170 -4.93 10.71 -7.80
C PHE A 170 -5.56 9.36 -8.03
N ASP A 171 -4.78 8.28 -7.90
CA ASP A 171 -5.34 6.98 -7.58
C ASP A 171 -5.87 6.95 -6.13
N PRO A 172 -6.75 6.00 -5.76
CA PRO A 172 -7.31 5.93 -4.41
C PRO A 172 -6.26 5.88 -3.29
N ALA A 173 -5.18 5.12 -3.45
CA ALA A 173 -4.15 5.00 -2.42
C ALA A 173 -3.34 6.30 -2.27
N SER A 174 -2.98 6.95 -3.38
CA SER A 174 -2.30 8.24 -3.39
C SER A 174 -3.19 9.34 -2.79
N ALA A 175 -4.49 9.36 -3.10
CA ALA A 175 -5.44 10.29 -2.51
C ALA A 175 -5.47 10.18 -0.98
N GLN A 176 -5.47 8.96 -0.44
CA GLN A 176 -5.43 8.77 1.01
C GLN A 176 -4.15 9.31 1.65
N ARG A 177 -3.00 9.17 0.99
CA ARG A 177 -1.71 9.67 1.48
C ARG A 177 -1.53 11.18 1.27
N ALA A 178 -2.27 11.77 0.33
CA ALA A 178 -2.26 13.19 0.03
C ALA A 178 -3.02 14.05 1.06
N LYS A 179 -3.71 13.46 2.04
CA LYS A 179 -4.52 14.21 3.01
C LYS A 179 -3.67 15.25 3.78
N GLY A 180 -3.99 16.51 3.54
CA GLY A 180 -3.44 17.73 4.13
C GLY A 180 -2.07 18.18 3.58
N ILE A 181 -1.57 17.58 2.50
CA ILE A 181 -0.28 17.97 1.92
C ILE A 181 -0.25 19.43 1.51
N VAL A 182 0.94 20.03 1.58
CA VAL A 182 1.23 21.34 0.99
C VAL A 182 2.19 21.15 -0.18
N ILE A 183 1.73 21.49 -1.38
CA ILE A 183 2.51 21.52 -2.61
C ILE A 183 3.11 22.92 -2.77
N ASP A 184 4.43 23.00 -2.81
CA ASP A 184 5.20 24.23 -2.95
C ASP A 184 6.24 24.12 -4.08
N TRP A 185 6.82 25.26 -4.50
CA TRP A 185 7.92 25.29 -5.46
C TRP A 185 9.18 25.84 -4.82
N VAL A 186 10.19 24.99 -4.69
CA VAL A 186 11.45 25.36 -4.06
C VAL A 186 12.54 25.55 -5.11
N SER A 187 13.33 26.60 -4.92
CA SER A 187 14.53 26.87 -5.70
C SER A 187 15.72 26.56 -4.79
N THR A 188 16.47 25.51 -5.12
CA THR A 188 17.66 25.08 -4.37
C THR A 188 18.93 25.34 -5.20
N LEU A 189 20.09 25.28 -4.56
CA LEU A 189 21.39 25.39 -5.25
C LEU A 189 21.63 24.26 -6.26
N GLN A 190 20.85 23.17 -6.20
CA GLN A 190 20.93 22.01 -7.09
C GLN A 190 19.86 22.02 -8.19
N GLY A 191 18.95 23.00 -8.20
CA GLY A 191 17.86 23.11 -9.16
C GLY A 191 16.55 23.58 -8.54
N GLU A 192 15.57 23.84 -9.41
CA GLU A 192 14.20 24.18 -9.01
C GLU A 192 13.28 22.97 -9.19
N GLY A 193 12.29 22.82 -8.31
CA GLY A 193 11.32 21.75 -8.43
C GLY A 193 10.16 21.84 -7.45
N LEU A 194 9.15 21.01 -7.70
CA LEU A 194 8.03 20.83 -6.79
C LEU A 194 8.51 20.18 -5.49
N SER A 195 8.02 20.72 -4.37
CA SER A 195 8.25 20.20 -3.03
C SER A 195 6.90 19.83 -2.41
N LEU A 196 6.86 18.66 -1.80
CA LEU A 196 5.70 18.17 -1.08
C LEU A 196 6.02 18.17 0.41
N LYS A 197 5.23 18.93 1.18
CA LYS A 197 5.28 18.89 2.64
C LYS A 197 4.06 18.11 3.11
N PHE A 198 4.31 16.96 3.71
CA PHE A 198 3.26 16.17 4.31
C PHE A 198 2.98 16.71 5.72
N PRO A 199 1.73 17.05 6.07
CA PRO A 199 1.37 17.49 7.42
C PRO A 199 1.60 16.36 8.44
N SER A 200 1.53 15.12 7.95
CA SER A 200 1.72 13.87 8.67
C SER A 200 3.07 13.22 8.38
N ALA A 201 4.08 13.96 7.90
CA ALA A 201 5.45 13.55 8.15
C ALA A 201 5.66 13.68 9.66
N VAL A 202 5.11 12.71 10.41
CA VAL A 202 5.37 12.52 11.83
C VAL A 202 6.87 12.33 11.88
N GLU A 203 7.56 13.41 12.22
CA GLU A 203 8.99 13.38 12.31
C GLU A 203 9.35 12.37 13.38
N LEU A 204 10.15 11.37 13.02
CA LEU A 204 10.66 10.43 14.01
C LEU A 204 11.45 11.23 15.04
N LYS A 205 10.90 11.31 16.25
CA LYS A 205 11.55 12.00 17.36
C LYS A 205 12.68 11.11 17.86
N SER A 206 13.80 11.70 18.22
CA SER A 206 14.82 10.99 18.99
C SER A 206 14.58 11.20 20.48
N MET A 207 15.07 10.27 21.31
CA MET A 207 14.93 10.31 22.76
C MET A 207 16.18 9.74 23.42
N SER A 208 16.67 10.39 24.47
CA SER A 208 17.79 9.87 25.26
C SER A 208 17.36 8.74 26.21
N VAL A 209 18.32 7.95 26.67
CA VAL A 209 18.05 6.87 27.64
C VAL A 209 17.58 7.39 29.01
N GLN A 210 17.96 8.62 29.40
CA GLN A 210 17.45 9.28 30.61
C GLN A 210 15.99 9.66 30.47
N GLU A 211 15.61 10.25 29.34
CA GLU A 211 14.21 10.59 29.06
C GLU A 211 13.36 9.33 28.99
N LEU A 212 13.86 8.28 28.33
CA LEU A 212 13.21 6.97 28.29
C LEU A 212 12.95 6.44 29.70
N LYS A 213 13.95 6.43 30.59
CA LYS A 213 13.78 5.97 31.99
C LYS A 213 12.69 6.75 32.73
N GLN A 214 12.65 8.07 32.56
CA GLN A 214 11.65 8.92 33.20
C GLN A 214 10.24 8.59 32.71
N ARG A 215 10.05 8.45 31.39
CA ARG A 215 8.75 8.14 30.77
C ARG A 215 8.26 6.73 31.06
N LEU A 216 9.17 5.76 31.08
CA LEU A 216 8.91 4.39 31.52
C LEU A 216 8.44 4.32 32.99
N THR A 217 9.05 5.12 33.87
CA THR A 217 8.64 5.22 35.28
C THR A 217 7.25 5.85 35.43
N LYS A 218 6.90 6.82 34.57
CA LYS A 218 5.57 7.45 34.54
C LYS A 218 4.50 6.56 33.90
N GLY A 219 4.87 5.58 33.08
CA GLY A 219 3.95 4.72 32.36
C GLY A 219 3.25 5.40 31.16
N ASP A 220 3.82 6.48 30.64
CA ASP A 220 3.25 7.26 29.52
C ASP A 220 3.84 6.89 28.14
N ILE A 221 4.63 5.81 28.08
CA ILE A 221 5.27 5.32 26.86
C ILE A 221 5.28 3.80 26.82
N THR A 222 5.06 3.25 25.62
CA THR A 222 5.24 1.82 25.34
C THR A 222 6.59 1.62 24.65
N LEU A 223 7.50 0.88 25.28
CA LEU A 223 8.80 0.55 24.73
C LEU A 223 8.73 -0.76 23.92
N ILE A 224 9.26 -0.73 22.70
CA ILE A 224 9.36 -1.88 21.80
C ILE A 224 10.84 -2.20 21.56
N ASP A 225 11.24 -3.41 21.94
CA ASP A 225 12.58 -3.96 21.65
C ASP A 225 12.55 -4.60 20.26
N VAL A 226 13.39 -4.08 19.36
CA VAL A 226 13.52 -4.54 17.97
C VAL A 226 14.81 -5.32 17.73
N ARG A 227 15.59 -5.60 18.78
CA ARG A 227 16.82 -6.39 18.64
C ARG A 227 16.47 -7.82 18.22
N PRO A 228 17.27 -8.47 17.36
CA PRO A 228 17.10 -9.89 17.05
C PRO A 228 17.35 -10.75 18.28
N ALA A 229 16.82 -11.98 18.29
CA ALA A 229 17.00 -12.95 19.37
C ALA A 229 18.45 -13.08 19.88
N GLN A 230 19.44 -13.08 18.99
CA GLN A 230 20.86 -13.15 19.35
C GLN A 230 21.31 -11.99 20.25
N GLY A 231 20.87 -10.76 19.97
CA GLY A 231 21.17 -9.59 20.82
C GLY A 231 20.47 -9.67 22.17
N ARG A 232 19.25 -10.22 22.21
CA ARG A 232 18.48 -10.43 23.44
C ARG A 232 19.06 -11.54 24.33
N MET A 233 19.78 -12.50 23.75
CA MET A 233 20.55 -13.51 24.49
C MET A 233 21.76 -12.90 25.22
N MET A 234 22.39 -11.87 24.65
CA MET A 234 23.56 -11.20 25.25
C MET A 234 23.15 -10.27 26.39
N ALA A 235 22.04 -9.56 26.23
CA ALA A 235 21.42 -8.75 27.28
C ALA A 235 19.90 -8.87 27.21
N ALA A 236 19.30 -9.30 28.31
CA ALA A 236 17.86 -9.46 28.43
C ALA A 236 17.12 -8.16 28.06
N PRO A 237 15.91 -8.24 27.49
CA PRO A 237 15.06 -7.06 27.28
C PRO A 237 14.80 -6.34 28.61
N LEU A 238 14.58 -5.03 28.52
CA LEU A 238 14.14 -4.27 29.69
C LEU A 238 12.79 -4.82 30.18
N PRO A 239 12.52 -4.88 31.50
CA PRO A 239 11.31 -5.54 32.03
C PRO A 239 9.97 -5.01 31.48
N GLN A 240 9.93 -3.75 31.05
CA GLN A 240 8.74 -3.09 30.49
C GLN A 240 8.73 -3.08 28.95
N ALA A 241 9.74 -3.67 28.31
CA ALA A 241 9.84 -3.71 26.86
C ALA A 241 8.98 -4.84 26.28
N ARG A 242 8.24 -4.49 25.23
CA ARG A 242 7.50 -5.41 24.36
C ARG A 242 8.40 -5.86 23.23
N VAL A 243 8.51 -7.17 22.99
CA VAL A 243 9.47 -7.70 22.02
C VAL A 243 8.78 -7.87 20.67
N LEU A 244 9.25 -7.14 19.65
CA LEU A 244 8.62 -7.12 18.33
C LEU A 244 8.55 -8.50 17.67
N GLU A 245 9.62 -9.29 17.79
CA GLU A 245 9.69 -10.63 17.19
C GLU A 245 8.76 -11.64 17.87
N GLU A 246 8.52 -11.47 19.18
CA GLU A 246 7.69 -12.40 19.97
C GLU A 246 6.21 -12.07 19.86
N GLU A 247 5.84 -10.78 19.85
CA GLU A 247 4.45 -10.35 19.75
C GLU A 247 3.95 -10.24 18.30
N GLY A 248 4.87 -10.05 17.37
CA GLY A 248 4.58 -9.89 15.95
C GLY A 248 4.17 -8.47 15.55
N TYR A 249 4.56 -8.10 14.34
CA TYR A 249 4.31 -6.76 13.78
C TYR A 249 2.83 -6.40 13.73
N ALA A 250 1.96 -7.31 13.27
CA ALA A 250 0.54 -7.04 13.11
C ALA A 250 -0.15 -6.69 14.44
N THR A 251 0.22 -7.39 15.52
CA THR A 251 -0.30 -7.15 16.88
C THR A 251 0.08 -5.76 17.37
N LEU A 252 1.35 -5.37 17.22
CA LEU A 252 1.84 -4.07 17.66
C LEU A 252 1.31 -2.93 16.77
N ALA A 253 1.16 -3.16 15.47
CA ALA A 253 0.60 -2.19 14.54
C ALA A 253 -0.91 -1.95 14.77
N ALA A 254 -1.61 -2.89 15.41
CA ALA A 254 -3.02 -2.78 15.77
C ALA A 254 -3.28 -1.98 17.07
N LEU A 255 -2.23 -1.52 17.77
CA LEU A 255 -2.40 -0.64 18.93
C LEU A 255 -3.09 0.68 18.53
N PRO A 256 -3.75 1.37 19.50
CA PRO A 256 -4.31 2.71 19.27
C PRO A 256 -3.23 3.65 18.70
N LYS A 257 -3.56 4.42 17.66
CA LYS A 257 -2.57 5.23 16.89
C LYS A 257 -1.99 6.40 17.67
N GLU A 258 -2.66 6.76 18.75
CA GLU A 258 -2.36 7.81 19.71
C GLU A 258 -1.38 7.30 20.78
N THR A 259 -1.17 5.98 20.88
CA THR A 259 -0.21 5.36 21.79
C THR A 259 1.18 5.93 21.52
N THR A 260 1.86 6.39 22.57
CA THR A 260 3.25 6.83 22.43
C THR A 260 4.18 5.63 22.42
N LEU A 261 4.93 5.46 21.33
CA LEU A 261 5.84 4.33 21.12
C LEU A 261 7.29 4.79 21.15
N ALA A 262 8.15 4.07 21.87
CA ALA A 262 9.60 4.16 21.74
C ALA A 262 10.17 2.85 21.21
N PHE A 263 11.14 2.93 20.30
CA PHE A 263 11.83 1.78 19.74
C PHE A 263 13.28 1.77 20.21
N ILE A 264 13.73 0.62 20.73
CA ILE A 264 15.11 0.41 21.17
C ILE A 264 15.73 -0.76 20.42
N CYS A 265 16.94 -0.54 19.91
CA CYS A 265 17.80 -1.60 19.41
C CYS A 265 19.13 -1.58 20.16
N HIS A 266 20.19 -2.15 19.59
CA HIS A 266 21.49 -2.16 20.24
C HIS A 266 22.15 -0.77 20.28
N HIS A 267 22.17 -0.03 19.15
CA HIS A 267 22.86 1.25 18.98
C HIS A 267 21.96 2.41 18.47
N GLY A 268 20.66 2.20 18.30
CA GLY A 268 19.73 3.20 17.75
C GLY A 268 19.53 3.17 16.21
N ILE A 269 20.27 2.34 15.47
CA ILE A 269 20.18 2.29 13.99
C ILE A 269 18.93 1.53 13.53
N SER A 270 18.76 0.26 13.94
CA SER A 270 17.61 -0.57 13.53
C SER A 270 16.28 -0.14 14.13
N SER A 271 16.31 0.60 15.26
CA SER A 271 15.10 1.15 15.87
C SER A 271 14.49 2.23 15.00
N ARG A 272 15.31 3.06 14.35
CA ARG A 272 14.86 4.14 13.46
C ARG A 272 14.03 3.63 12.28
N SER A 273 14.56 2.66 11.53
CA SER A 273 13.84 2.09 10.38
C SER A 273 12.55 1.38 10.77
N THR A 274 12.52 0.74 11.94
CA THR A 274 11.30 0.11 12.45
C THR A 274 10.28 1.16 12.89
N ALA A 275 10.73 2.20 13.58
CA ALA A 275 9.88 3.30 14.04
C ALA A 275 9.23 4.04 12.86
N GLU A 276 9.98 4.28 11.78
CA GLU A 276 9.48 4.86 10.52
C GLU A 276 8.36 4.01 9.91
N ARG A 277 8.45 2.67 9.96
CA ARG A 277 7.35 1.79 9.50
C ARG A 277 6.09 1.92 10.35
N PHE A 278 6.22 2.15 11.65
CA PHE A 278 5.04 2.39 12.49
C PHE A 278 4.42 3.76 12.20
N ILE A 279 5.22 4.77 11.88
CA ILE A 279 4.71 6.06 11.38
C ILE A 279 3.85 5.84 10.12
N THR A 280 4.29 5.03 9.16
CA THR A 280 3.47 4.74 7.95
C THR A 280 2.18 3.97 8.26
N HIS A 281 2.08 3.36 9.44
CA HIS A 281 0.87 2.69 9.94
C HIS A 281 -0.03 3.61 10.78
N GLY A 282 0.19 4.93 10.71
CA GLY A 282 -0.68 5.96 11.28
C GLY A 282 -0.33 6.39 12.70
N PHE A 283 0.77 5.91 13.29
CA PHE A 283 1.18 6.37 14.61
C PHE A 283 1.78 7.77 14.56
N THR A 284 1.36 8.64 15.48
CA THR A 284 1.76 10.07 15.50
C THR A 284 2.76 10.43 16.60
N ASN A 285 2.96 9.56 17.58
CA ASN A 285 3.85 9.77 18.71
C ASN A 285 4.93 8.68 18.78
N VAL A 286 5.88 8.73 17.85
CA VAL A 286 6.91 7.69 17.69
C VAL A 286 8.31 8.23 17.96
N TYR A 287 9.07 7.47 18.75
CA TYR A 287 10.42 7.81 19.19
C TYR A 287 11.42 6.69 18.86
N SER A 288 12.64 7.04 18.47
CA SER A 288 13.79 6.13 18.48
C SER A 288 14.71 6.50 19.64
N VAL A 289 15.18 5.48 20.38
CA VAL A 289 16.08 5.66 21.52
C VAL A 289 17.52 5.81 21.02
N ASP A 290 18.13 6.96 21.31
CA ASP A 290 19.50 7.27 20.92
C ASP A 290 20.50 6.39 21.67
N GLY A 291 21.45 5.81 20.93
CA GLY A 291 22.48 4.91 21.49
C GLY A 291 21.96 3.54 21.97
N GLY A 292 20.65 3.31 21.97
CA GLY A 292 20.03 2.01 22.23
C GLY A 292 20.37 1.41 23.59
N MET A 293 20.43 0.07 23.63
CA MET A 293 20.81 -0.68 24.83
C MET A 293 22.25 -0.42 25.29
N ASP A 294 23.16 -0.05 24.38
CA ASP A 294 24.54 0.27 24.75
C ASP A 294 24.60 1.56 25.60
N ALA A 295 23.90 2.61 25.18
CA ALA A 295 23.75 3.83 25.97
C ALA A 295 22.99 3.58 27.29
N TRP A 296 21.98 2.71 27.27
CA TRP A 296 21.25 2.35 28.49
C TRP A 296 22.18 1.70 29.53
N ALA A 297 23.00 0.75 29.09
CA ALA A 297 23.99 0.09 29.94
C ALA A 297 25.05 1.07 30.48
N ALA A 298 25.49 2.02 29.65
CA ALA A 298 26.50 2.98 30.04
C ALA A 298 25.98 4.05 31.03
N GLU A 299 24.74 4.53 30.85
CA GLU A 299 24.27 5.75 31.50
C GLU A 299 23.17 5.50 32.55
N ILE A 300 22.44 4.39 32.45
CA ILE A 300 21.26 4.13 33.28
C ILE A 300 21.44 2.95 34.22
N ASP A 301 21.93 1.82 33.71
CA ASP A 301 22.07 0.59 34.45
C ASP A 301 23.30 -0.21 34.00
N SER A 302 24.41 -0.03 34.71
CA SER A 302 25.69 -0.71 34.45
C SER A 302 25.66 -2.22 34.69
N SER A 303 24.56 -2.78 35.22
CA SER A 303 24.40 -4.24 35.32
C SER A 303 24.00 -4.88 33.99
N VAL A 304 23.48 -4.09 33.05
CA VAL A 304 23.16 -4.56 31.70
C VAL A 304 24.46 -4.79 30.92
N PRO A 305 24.70 -5.99 30.36
CA PRO A 305 25.90 -6.25 29.57
C PRO A 305 25.96 -5.40 28.32
N ARG A 306 27.14 -4.83 28.05
CA ARG A 306 27.51 -4.24 26.77
C ARG A 306 28.13 -5.33 25.88
N TYR A 307 27.81 -5.32 24.60
CA TYR A 307 28.25 -6.33 23.64
C TYR A 307 28.43 -5.73 22.25
#